data_AF-A0A482VZX8-F1
#
_entry.id   AF-A0A482VZX8-F1
#
_cell.length_a   1.000
_cell.length_b   1.000
_cell.length_c   1.000
_cell.angle_alpha   90.00
_cell.angle_beta   90.00
_cell.angle_gamma   90.00
#
_symmetry.space_group_name_H-M   'P 1'
#
loop_
_entity.id
_entity.type
_entity.pdbx_description
1 polymer ?
#
loop_
_entity_poly.entity_id
_entity_poly.type
_entity_poly.pdbx_seq_one_letter_code
_entity_poly.pdbx_strand_id
1 'polypeptide(L)'
;NVFQRLDQRVRKTRNLTSSHRDVGRSRTTRTPALEEAVLEEVNENPNISTRSLVHNLLVNCSLIHRILKQEKYHHYYYIKVQALTRDHFPRGR
;
A
#
# COMPACT_ATOMS: atom_id res chain seq x y z
N ASN A 1 -1.97 39.80 8.52
CA ASN A 1 -2.61 39.71 9.85
C ASN A 1 -3.33 38.37 9.98
N VAL A 2 -2.90 37.49 10.90
CA VAL A 2 -3.38 36.09 10.98
C VAL A 2 -4.83 36.01 11.50
N PHE A 3 -5.18 36.87 12.46
CA PHE A 3 -6.51 36.90 13.09
C PHE A 3 -7.65 37.19 12.10
N GLN A 4 -7.44 38.12 11.16
CA GLN A 4 -8.45 38.46 10.14
C GLN A 4 -8.73 37.30 9.18
N ARG A 5 -7.69 36.55 8.78
CA ARG A 5 -7.84 35.38 7.91
C ARG A 5 -8.59 34.24 8.62
N LEU A 6 -8.41 34.13 9.93
CA LEU A 6 -9.05 33.13 10.77
C LEU A 6 -10.54 33.46 10.95
N ASP A 7 -10.88 34.70 11.32
CA ASP A 7 -12.28 35.18 11.42
C ASP A 7 -13.03 35.00 10.10
N GLN A 8 -12.43 35.40 8.98
CA GLN A 8 -13.08 35.27 7.67
C GLN A 8 -13.30 33.80 7.26
N ARG A 9 -12.41 32.88 7.64
CA ARG A 9 -12.55 31.45 7.38
C ARG A 9 -13.64 30.81 8.25
N VAL A 10 -13.72 31.19 9.52
CA VAL A 10 -14.79 30.74 10.44
C VAL A 10 -16.16 31.16 9.91
N ARG A 11 -16.30 32.42 9.47
CA ARG A 11 -17.57 32.90 8.91
C ARG A 11 -17.98 32.17 7.63
N LYS A 12 -17.02 31.85 6.75
CA LYS A 12 -17.31 31.20 5.46
C LYS A 12 -17.52 29.69 5.55
N THR A 13 -16.75 29.00 6.39
CA THR A 13 -16.69 27.53 6.37
C THR A 13 -17.15 26.91 7.69
N ARG A 14 -17.41 27.73 8.73
CA ARG A 14 -17.65 27.29 10.12
C ARG A 14 -16.59 26.33 10.67
N ASN A 15 -15.39 26.36 10.09
CA ASN A 15 -14.32 25.44 10.42
C ASN A 15 -13.03 26.22 10.70
N LEU A 16 -12.43 25.92 11.86
CA LEU A 16 -11.17 26.48 12.32
C LEU A 16 -9.96 25.69 11.79
N THR A 17 -10.17 24.46 11.34
CA THR A 17 -9.08 23.62 10.83
C THR A 17 -8.65 24.05 9.42
N SER A 18 -7.37 23.82 9.12
CA SER A 18 -6.85 24.03 7.77
C SER A 18 -7.50 23.05 6.80
N SER A 19 -7.96 23.54 5.65
CA SER A 19 -8.47 22.68 4.58
C SER A 19 -7.28 21.99 3.91
N HIS A 20 -7.06 20.72 4.24
CA HIS A 20 -6.01 19.89 3.65
C HIS A 20 -6.42 19.18 2.35
N ARG A 21 -7.61 19.48 1.80
CA ARG A 21 -8.22 18.74 0.68
C ARG A 21 -7.31 18.63 -0.55
N ASP A 22 -6.44 19.60 -0.78
CA ASP A 22 -5.54 19.64 -1.94
C ASP A 22 -4.07 19.91 -1.57
N VAL A 23 -3.68 19.58 -0.34
CA VAL A 23 -2.30 19.81 0.13
C VAL A 23 -1.46 18.55 -0.12
N GLY A 24 -0.58 18.60 -1.12
CA GLY A 24 0.36 17.52 -1.44
C GLY A 24 0.65 17.37 -2.93
N ARG A 25 1.51 16.41 -3.29
CA ARG A 25 1.78 16.07 -4.70
C ARG A 25 0.51 15.51 -5.34
N SER A 26 0.11 16.07 -6.48
CA SER A 26 -1.06 15.59 -7.23
C SER A 26 -0.93 14.09 -7.54
N ARG A 27 -2.02 13.34 -7.35
CA ARG A 27 -2.11 11.89 -7.55
C ARG A 27 -2.12 11.49 -9.03
N THR A 28 -1.53 12.27 -9.93
CA THR A 28 -1.55 11.98 -11.38
C THR A 28 -0.97 10.61 -11.72
N THR A 29 -0.03 10.11 -10.92
CA THR A 29 0.60 8.79 -11.12
C THR A 29 -0.16 7.64 -10.44
N ARG A 30 -1.05 7.93 -9.48
CA ARG A 30 -1.79 6.92 -8.71
C ARG A 30 -3.27 7.10 -8.92
N THR A 31 -3.77 6.45 -9.95
CA THR A 31 -5.19 6.44 -10.32
C THR A 31 -5.90 5.26 -9.65
N PRO A 32 -7.20 5.39 -9.31
CA PRO A 32 -7.99 4.27 -8.77
C PRO A 32 -7.95 3.03 -9.68
N ALA A 33 -8.04 3.23 -11.00
CA ALA A 33 -7.96 2.15 -11.99
C ALA A 33 -6.63 1.37 -11.94
N LEU A 34 -5.51 2.06 -11.67
CA LEU A 34 -4.21 1.42 -11.52
C LEU A 34 -4.13 0.62 -10.21
N GLU A 35 -4.72 1.13 -9.14
CA GLU A 35 -4.80 0.41 -7.87
C GLU A 35 -5.61 -0.86 -8.03
N GLU A 36 -6.80 -0.77 -8.65
CA GLU A 36 -7.65 -1.93 -8.94
C GLU A 36 -6.91 -2.98 -9.77
N ALA A 37 -6.23 -2.58 -10.85
CA ALA A 37 -5.47 -3.50 -11.69
C ALA A 37 -4.35 -4.22 -10.92
N VAL A 38 -3.64 -3.52 -10.03
CA VAL A 38 -2.61 -4.13 -9.16
C VAL A 38 -3.25 -5.15 -8.21
N LEU A 39 -4.40 -4.81 -7.60
CA LEU A 39 -5.07 -5.68 -6.64
C LEU A 39 -5.69 -6.91 -7.30
N GLU A 40 -6.23 -6.75 -8.51
CA GLU A 40 -6.82 -7.83 -9.30
C GLU A 40 -5.75 -8.86 -9.69
N GLU A 41 -4.58 -8.43 -10.21
CA GLU A 41 -3.50 -9.38 -10.52
C GLU A 41 -2.99 -10.14 -9.29
N VAL A 42 -2.93 -9.48 -8.12
CA VAL A 42 -2.52 -10.13 -6.87
C VAL A 42 -3.61 -11.06 -6.34
N ASN A 43 -4.88 -10.74 -6.57
CA ASN A 43 -6.00 -11.60 -6.17
C ASN A 43 -6.05 -12.87 -7.03
N GLU A 44 -5.89 -12.73 -8.35
CA GLU A 44 -5.85 -13.86 -9.29
C GLU A 44 -4.62 -14.74 -9.09
N ASN A 45 -3.47 -14.14 -8.81
CA ASN A 45 -2.23 -14.87 -8.54
C ASN A 45 -1.53 -14.31 -7.29
N PRO A 46 -1.84 -14.85 -6.09
CA PRO A 46 -1.25 -14.36 -4.84
C PRO A 46 0.27 -14.57 -4.73
N ASN A 47 0.86 -15.45 -5.55
CA ASN A 47 2.30 -15.70 -5.56
C ASN A 47 3.05 -14.81 -6.57
N ILE A 48 2.36 -13.87 -7.23
CA ILE A 48 2.98 -12.98 -8.21
C ILE A 48 4.03 -12.08 -7.55
N SER A 49 5.21 -12.02 -8.17
CA SER A 49 6.28 -11.18 -7.66
C SER A 49 5.98 -9.70 -7.93
N THR A 50 6.41 -8.81 -7.04
CA THR A 50 6.30 -7.36 -7.27
C THR A 50 7.01 -6.93 -8.56
N ARG A 51 8.10 -7.62 -8.93
CA ARG A 51 8.82 -7.37 -10.18
C ARG A 51 8.00 -7.73 -11.41
N SER A 52 7.23 -8.82 -11.37
CA SER A 52 6.30 -9.18 -12.44
C SER A 52 5.21 -8.12 -12.59
N LEU A 53 4.61 -7.66 -11.49
CA LEU A 53 3.60 -6.59 -11.53
C LEU A 53 4.14 -5.29 -12.14
N VAL A 54 5.39 -4.93 -11.84
CA VAL A 54 6.07 -3.77 -12.45
C VAL A 54 6.14 -3.89 -13.97
N HIS A 55 6.47 -5.08 -14.48
CA HIS A 55 6.58 -5.32 -15.91
C HIS A 55 5.20 -5.40 -16.59
N ASN A 56 4.21 -6.05 -15.96
CA ASN A 56 2.88 -6.23 -16.51
C ASN A 56 2.12 -4.90 -16.63
N LEU A 57 2.20 -4.07 -15.60
CA LEU A 57 1.43 -2.82 -15.50
C LEU A 57 2.25 -1.58 -15.86
N LEU A 58 3.53 -1.75 -16.23
CA LEU A 58 4.47 -0.67 -16.60
C LEU A 58 4.58 0.43 -15.52
N VAL A 59 4.50 0.03 -14.25
CA VAL A 59 4.48 0.93 -13.10
C VAL A 59 5.78 0.86 -12.31
N ASN A 60 6.11 1.95 -11.60
CA ASN A 60 7.26 1.95 -10.72
C ASN A 60 7.07 1.01 -9.51
N CYS A 61 8.08 0.20 -9.20
CA CYS A 61 8.14 -0.70 -8.04
C CYS A 61 7.75 -0.02 -6.71
N SER A 62 8.22 1.22 -6.50
CA SER A 62 7.89 1.99 -5.29
C SER A 62 6.39 2.29 -5.16
N LEU A 63 5.69 2.45 -6.28
CA LEU A 63 4.25 2.67 -6.27
C LEU A 63 3.49 1.39 -5.93
N ILE A 64 3.89 0.26 -6.51
CA ILE A 64 3.29 -1.05 -6.21
C ILE A 64 3.47 -1.41 -4.74
N HIS A 65 4.69 -1.30 -4.20
CA HIS A 65 4.93 -1.53 -2.77
C HIS A 65 4.06 -0.63 -1.87
N ARG A 66 3.84 0.63 -2.27
CA ARG A 66 3.01 1.56 -1.53
C ARG A 66 1.53 1.17 -1.57
N ILE A 67 1.02 0.75 -2.72
CA ILE A 67 -0.36 0.26 -2.88
C ILE A 67 -0.56 -0.99 -2.02
N LEU A 68 0.28 -2.01 -2.17
CA LEU A 68 0.17 -3.26 -1.42
C LEU A 68 0.25 -3.04 0.10
N LYS A 69 1.13 -2.13 0.55
CA LYS A 69 1.23 -1.76 1.97
C LYS A 69 -0.04 -1.07 2.49
N GLN A 70 -0.67 -0.21 1.70
CA GLN A 70 -1.86 0.52 2.13
C GLN A 70 -3.12 -0.35 2.12
N GLU A 71 -3.23 -1.24 1.14
CA GLU A 71 -4.34 -2.19 1.00
C GLU A 71 -4.11 -3.46 1.84
N LYS A 72 -3.07 -3.50 2.68
CA LYS A 72 -2.75 -4.58 3.61
C LYS A 72 -2.48 -5.94 2.96
N TYR A 73 -2.08 -5.96 1.69
CA TYR A 73 -1.51 -7.13 1.02
C TYR A 73 -0.07 -7.35 1.50
N HIS A 74 0.09 -7.84 2.73
CA HIS A 74 1.40 -8.11 3.34
C HIS A 74 1.96 -9.49 2.90
N HIS A 75 3.26 -9.50 2.57
CA HIS A 75 4.09 -10.67 2.21
C HIS A 75 4.47 -11.55 3.42
N TYR A 76 3.51 -11.98 4.22
CA TYR A 76 3.77 -13.05 5.18
C TYR A 76 2.72 -14.14 5.01
N TYR A 77 2.95 -14.98 4.02
CA TYR A 77 2.31 -16.28 3.98
C TYR A 77 2.98 -17.16 5.03
N TYR A 78 2.21 -17.61 6.02
CA TYR A 78 2.66 -18.63 6.95
C TYR A 78 2.87 -19.93 6.15
N ILE A 79 4.12 -20.19 5.75
CA ILE A 79 4.50 -21.49 5.22
C ILE A 79 4.54 -22.45 6.40
N LYS A 80 3.73 -23.51 6.36
CA LYS A 80 3.90 -24.62 7.29
C LYS A 80 5.24 -25.28 6.99
N VAL A 81 6.25 -24.93 7.77
CA VAL A 81 7.53 -25.66 7.75
C VAL A 81 7.24 -27.08 8.24
N GLN A 82 7.73 -28.09 7.53
CA GLN A 82 7.56 -29.49 7.93
C GLN A 82 7.97 -29.67 9.39
N ALA A 83 7.17 -30.42 10.15
CA ALA A 83 7.54 -30.83 11.50
C ALA A 83 8.84 -31.63 11.41
N LEU A 84 9.84 -31.28 12.24
CA LEU A 84 11.09 -32.03 12.34
C LEU A 84 10.76 -33.46 12.79
N THR A 85 10.72 -34.41 11.85
CA THR A 85 10.61 -35.83 12.16
C THR A 85 11.87 -36.31 12.86
N ARG A 86 11.75 -37.37 13.66
CA ARG A 86 12.84 -37.98 14.43
C ARG A 86 14.08 -38.31 13.56
N ASP A 87 13.88 -38.53 12.26
CA ASP A 87 14.93 -38.82 11.28
C ASP A 87 15.83 -37.63 10.92
N HIS A 88 15.43 -36.40 11.27
CA HIS A 88 16.24 -35.19 11.10
C HIS A 88 17.27 -34.99 12.22
N PHE A 89 17.22 -35.81 13.28
CA PHE A 89 18.21 -35.78 14.35
C PHE A 89 19.32 -36.80 14.06
N PRO A 90 20.61 -36.43 14.22
CA PRO A 90 21.69 -37.39 14.09
C PRO A 90 21.48 -38.51 15.10
N ARG A 91 21.55 -39.76 14.63
CA ARG A 91 21.53 -40.92 15.53
C ARG A 91 22.79 -40.84 16.38
N GLY A 92 22.62 -40.50 17.67
CA GLY A 92 23.71 -40.49 18.63
C GLY A 92 24.45 -41.83 18.59
N ARG A 93 25.77 -41.77 18.55
CA ARG A 93 26.64 -42.95 18.64
C ARG A 93 26.48 -43.65 19.98
#